data_AF-A0A2H3CCK3-F1
#
_entry.id   AF-A0A2H3CCK3-F1
#
_cell.length_a   1.000
_cell.length_b   1.000
_cell.length_c   1.000
_cell.angle_alpha   90.00
_cell.angle_beta   90.00
_cell.angle_gamma   90.00
#
_symmetry.space_group_name_H-M   'P 1'
#
loop_
_entity.id
_entity.type
_entity.pdbx_description
1 polymer ?
#
loop_
_entity_poly.entity_id
_entity_poly.type
_entity_poly.pdbx_seq_one_letter_code
_entity_poly.pdbx_strand_id
1 'polypeptide(L)'
;MGPGSWHDVIDNNFSAWNWQKYIGMGKTLSRKYMATVKERNMQVESHRGFGASLLSNLVEDWERICIAWEDDGFPKMAENPFATNEEYMSEEDVEKELEAEEEEHCRDGGRVYHETSAHKFVALGLSLEESQ
;
A
#
# COMPACT_ATOMS: atom_id res chain seq x y z
N MET A 1 47.60 23.60 -20.09
CA MET A 1 46.36 22.82 -19.92
C MET A 1 45.77 22.59 -21.29
N GLY A 2 45.96 21.40 -21.87
CA GLY A 2 45.46 21.07 -23.21
C GLY A 2 43.98 20.65 -23.18
N PRO A 3 43.24 20.74 -24.29
CA PRO A 3 41.79 20.51 -24.35
C PRO A 3 41.31 19.12 -23.87
N GLY A 4 42.19 18.11 -23.76
CA GLY A 4 41.87 16.80 -23.18
C GLY A 4 41.86 16.75 -21.65
N SER A 5 42.47 17.72 -20.95
CA SER A 5 42.68 17.61 -19.50
C SER A 5 41.40 17.64 -18.68
N TRP A 6 40.33 18.24 -19.21
CA TRP A 6 39.03 18.25 -18.54
C TRP A 6 38.37 16.87 -18.57
N HIS A 7 38.41 16.20 -19.73
CA HIS A 7 37.90 14.84 -19.88
C HIS A 7 38.66 13.86 -18.99
N ASP A 8 40.00 13.96 -18.95
CA ASP A 8 40.84 13.10 -18.11
C ASP A 8 40.55 13.27 -16.62
N VAL A 9 40.27 14.50 -16.15
CA VAL A 9 39.92 14.76 -14.75
C VAL A 9 38.57 14.14 -14.38
N ILE A 10 37.59 14.25 -15.27
CA ILE A 10 36.25 13.66 -15.06
C ILE A 10 36.33 12.14 -15.05
N ASP A 11 37.05 11.54 -16.00
CA ASP A 11 37.18 10.08 -16.10
C ASP A 11 37.89 9.49 -14.89
N ASN A 12 38.96 10.14 -14.42
CA ASN A 12 39.65 9.73 -13.19
C ASN A 12 38.75 9.82 -11.96
N ASN A 13 37.95 10.88 -11.84
CA ASN A 13 37.03 11.05 -10.71
C ASN A 13 35.92 9.98 -10.72
N PHE A 14 35.30 9.73 -11.88
CA PHE A 14 34.29 8.69 -12.01
C PHE A 14 34.86 7.29 -11.78
N SER A 15 36.06 7.02 -12.29
CA SER A 15 36.77 5.77 -12.05
C SER A 15 37.06 5.55 -10.56
N ALA A 16 37.52 6.58 -9.85
CA ALA A 16 37.74 6.52 -8.41
C ALA A 16 36.44 6.25 -7.63
N TRP A 17 35.34 6.93 -7.99
CA TRP A 17 34.03 6.71 -7.38
C TRP A 17 33.48 5.31 -7.65
N ASN A 18 33.64 4.81 -8.86
CA ASN A 18 33.21 3.45 -9.21
C ASN A 18 34.03 2.42 -8.42
N TRP A 19 35.34 2.60 -8.33
CA TRP A 19 36.19 1.73 -7.50
C TRP A 19 35.76 1.74 -6.03
N GLN A 20 35.50 2.91 -5.45
CA GLN A 20 34.96 3.02 -4.09
C GLN A 20 33.62 2.30 -3.90
N LYS A 21 32.71 2.40 -4.89
CA LYS A 21 31.45 1.65 -4.88
C LYS A 21 31.71 0.14 -4.89
N TYR A 22 32.58 -0.35 -5.77
CA TYR A 22 32.89 -1.78 -5.87
C TYR A 22 33.45 -2.34 -4.56
N ILE A 23 34.44 -1.68 -3.96
CA ILE A 23 35.03 -2.14 -2.69
C ILE A 23 34.05 -1.99 -1.50
N GLY A 24 33.16 -0.99 -1.56
CA GLY A 24 32.17 -0.73 -0.52
C GLY A 24 30.92 -1.61 -0.61
N MET A 25 30.61 -2.15 -1.80
CA MET A 25 29.35 -2.84 -2.08
C MET A 25 29.16 -4.06 -1.19
N GLY A 26 30.21 -4.86 -0.97
CA GLY A 26 30.12 -6.05 -0.11
C GLY A 26 29.72 -5.71 1.33
N LYS A 27 30.28 -4.64 1.89
CA LYS A 27 29.93 -4.18 3.25
C LYS A 27 28.50 -3.66 3.32
N THR A 28 28.06 -2.93 2.31
CA THR A 28 26.68 -2.42 2.23
C THR A 28 25.68 -3.57 2.09
N LEU A 29 25.93 -4.53 1.19
CA LEU A 29 25.08 -5.69 1.00
C LEU A 29 25.03 -6.57 2.25
N SER A 30 26.16 -6.80 2.92
CA SER A 30 26.20 -7.55 4.18
C SER A 30 25.35 -6.91 5.27
N ARG A 31 25.42 -5.58 5.45
CA ARG A 31 24.58 -4.85 6.41
C ARG A 31 23.10 -4.94 6.05
N LYS A 32 22.76 -4.73 4.77
CA LYS A 32 21.39 -4.85 4.29
C LYS A 32 20.85 -6.26 4.52
N TYR A 33 21.62 -7.28 4.17
CA TYR A 33 21.25 -8.67 4.41
C TYR A 33 20.92 -8.94 5.88
N MET A 34 21.76 -8.50 6.82
CA MET A 34 21.50 -8.70 8.26
C MET A 34 20.23 -7.98 8.73
N ALA A 35 19.98 -6.76 8.23
CA ALA A 35 18.75 -6.03 8.51
C ALA A 35 17.53 -6.76 7.94
N THR A 36 17.59 -7.18 6.68
CA THR A 36 16.52 -7.91 6.00
C THR A 36 16.23 -9.25 6.67
N VAL A 37 17.23 -9.98 7.17
CA VAL A 37 16.99 -11.22 7.92
C VAL A 37 16.17 -10.96 9.18
N LYS A 38 16.47 -9.89 9.92
CA LYS A 38 15.70 -9.50 11.10
C LYS A 38 14.25 -9.14 10.74
N GLU A 39 14.07 -8.29 9.73
CA GLU A 39 12.76 -7.85 9.26
C GLU A 39 11.93 -9.02 8.73
N ARG A 40 12.53 -9.91 7.95
CA ARG A 40 11.90 -11.13 7.44
C ARG A 40 11.39 -12.01 8.58
N ASN A 41 12.17 -12.18 9.65
CA ASN A 41 11.72 -12.96 10.79
C ASN A 41 10.52 -12.32 11.51
N MET A 42 10.52 -10.99 11.66
CA MET A 42 9.38 -10.27 12.21
C MET A 42 8.14 -10.44 11.33
N GLN A 43 8.27 -10.25 10.01
CA GLN A 43 7.18 -10.37 9.07
C GLN A 43 6.60 -11.80 9.03
N VAL A 44 7.45 -12.83 9.11
CA VAL A 44 7.01 -14.23 9.16
C VAL A 44 6.17 -14.50 10.40
N GLU A 45 6.58 -14.01 11.57
CA GLU A 45 5.82 -14.22 12.80
C GLU A 45 4.51 -13.42 12.79
N SER A 46 4.54 -12.18 12.30
CA SER A 46 3.33 -11.37 12.10
C SER A 46 2.34 -12.05 11.14
N HIS A 47 2.83 -12.57 10.00
CA HIS A 47 2.00 -13.28 9.03
C HIS A 47 1.39 -14.54 9.64
N ARG A 48 2.18 -15.33 10.38
CA ARG A 48 1.70 -16.53 11.07
C ARG A 48 0.61 -16.20 12.08
N GLY A 49 0.81 -15.18 12.91
CA GLY A 49 -0.16 -14.73 13.91
C GLY A 49 -1.45 -14.22 13.26
N PHE A 50 -1.33 -13.42 12.21
CA PHE A 50 -2.47 -12.91 11.46
C PHE A 50 -3.25 -14.03 10.77
N GLY A 51 -2.57 -14.92 10.04
CA GLY A 51 -3.21 -16.06 9.38
C GLY A 51 -3.93 -16.99 10.36
N ALA A 52 -3.38 -17.22 11.55
CA ALA A 52 -4.01 -18.03 12.59
C ALA A 52 -5.28 -17.37 13.20
N SER A 53 -5.43 -16.04 13.07
CA SER A 53 -6.62 -15.32 13.55
C SER A 53 -7.78 -15.33 12.55
N LEU A 54 -7.52 -15.71 11.29
CA LEU A 54 -8.50 -15.75 10.21
C LEU A 54 -9.13 -17.14 10.07
N LEU A 55 -10.25 -17.20 9.34
CA LEU A 55 -10.91 -18.45 9.00
C LEU A 55 -10.04 -19.27 8.02
N SER A 56 -9.87 -20.57 8.27
CA SER A 56 -9.02 -21.47 7.47
C SER A 56 -9.34 -21.43 5.98
N ASN A 57 -10.64 -21.47 5.64
CA ASN A 57 -11.09 -21.46 4.25
C ASN A 57 -10.71 -20.16 3.52
N LEU A 58 -10.77 -19.02 4.22
CA LEU A 58 -10.39 -17.74 3.65
C LEU A 58 -8.90 -17.69 3.34
N VAL A 59 -8.07 -18.20 4.25
CA VAL A 59 -6.61 -18.27 4.06
C VAL A 59 -6.26 -19.19 2.89
N GLU A 60 -6.89 -20.37 2.82
CA GLU A 60 -6.69 -21.34 1.73
C GLU A 60 -7.11 -20.78 0.36
N ASP A 61 -8.24 -20.08 0.31
CA ASP A 61 -8.72 -19.44 -0.92
C ASP A 61 -7.76 -18.34 -1.40
N TRP A 62 -7.29 -17.50 -0.48
CA TRP A 62 -6.33 -16.45 -0.78
C TRP A 62 -4.98 -17.00 -1.25
N GLU A 63 -4.45 -18.01 -0.56
CA GLU A 63 -3.18 -18.66 -0.92
C GLU A 63 -3.26 -19.30 -2.31
N ARG A 64 -4.40 -19.92 -2.65
CA ARG A 64 -4.64 -20.48 -3.98
C ARG A 64 -4.61 -19.41 -5.07
N ILE A 65 -5.20 -18.24 -4.85
CA ILE A 65 -5.17 -17.14 -5.83
C ILE A 65 -3.73 -16.62 -5.99
N CYS A 66 -3.01 -16.42 -4.88
CA CYS A 66 -1.60 -16.00 -4.90
C CYS A 66 -0.72 -16.97 -5.70
N ILE A 67 -0.83 -18.27 -5.44
CA ILE A 67 -0.05 -19.30 -6.16
C ILE A 67 -0.42 -19.31 -7.64
N ALA A 68 -1.71 -19.29 -7.97
CA ALA A 68 -2.17 -19.28 -9.36
C ALA A 68 -1.62 -18.06 -10.12
N TRP A 69 -1.57 -16.90 -9.46
CA TRP A 69 -0.97 -15.69 -10.02
C TRP A 69 0.55 -15.79 -10.15
N GLU A 70 1.27 -16.34 -9.17
CA GLU A 70 2.74 -16.48 -9.23
C GLU A 70 3.19 -17.46 -10.31
N ASP A 71 2.52 -18.61 -10.42
CA ASP A 71 2.83 -19.68 -11.37
C ASP A 71 2.44 -19.35 -12.82
N ASP A 72 1.59 -18.35 -13.03
CA ASP A 72 1.15 -17.96 -14.36
C ASP A 72 2.30 -17.44 -15.24
N GLY A 73 2.24 -17.72 -16.54
CA GLY A 73 3.29 -17.33 -17.48
C GLY A 73 3.35 -15.83 -17.73
N PHE A 74 4.36 -15.37 -18.48
CA PHE A 74 4.33 -14.02 -19.04
C PHE A 74 3.88 -14.06 -20.50
N PRO A 75 2.87 -13.28 -20.91
CA PRO A 75 2.09 -12.32 -20.13
C PRO A 75 1.10 -12.98 -19.16
N LYS A 76 0.91 -12.35 -17.98
CA LYS A 76 0.00 -12.83 -16.93
C LYS A 76 -1.46 -12.68 -17.38
N MET A 77 -2.23 -13.74 -17.27
CA MET A 77 -3.67 -13.88 -17.56
C MET A 77 -4.49 -14.17 -16.31
N ALA A 78 -3.88 -14.71 -15.25
CA ALA A 78 -4.53 -14.89 -13.95
C ALA A 78 -4.97 -13.53 -13.37
N GLU A 79 -5.92 -13.53 -12.45
CA GLU A 79 -6.30 -12.31 -11.73
C GLU A 79 -5.18 -11.90 -10.78
N ASN A 80 -4.85 -10.60 -10.74
CA ASN A 80 -3.83 -10.09 -9.83
C ASN A 80 -4.42 -9.88 -8.43
N PRO A 81 -4.10 -10.72 -7.42
CA PRO A 81 -4.65 -10.57 -6.07
C PRO A 81 -4.22 -9.28 -5.39
N PHE A 82 -3.13 -8.65 -5.84
CA PHE A 82 -2.60 -7.42 -5.24
C PHE A 82 -3.11 -6.16 -5.94
N ALA A 83 -3.88 -6.30 -7.01
CA ALA A 83 -4.51 -5.16 -7.65
C ALA A 83 -5.72 -4.72 -6.81
N THR A 84 -5.68 -3.51 -6.28
CA THR A 84 -6.87 -2.89 -5.72
C THR A 84 -7.72 -2.39 -6.88
N ASN A 85 -8.87 -3.03 -7.10
CA ASN A 85 -9.93 -2.43 -7.89
C ASN A 85 -10.60 -1.39 -7.00
N GLU A 86 -10.06 -0.17 -6.99
CA GLU A 86 -10.69 0.94 -6.27
C GLU A 86 -11.93 1.37 -7.07
N GLU A 87 -13.09 0.80 -6.71
CA GLU A 87 -14.38 1.45 -6.99
C GLU A 87 -14.44 2.70 -6.11
N TYR A 88 -14.04 3.83 -6.67
CA TYR A 88 -14.25 5.11 -6.02
C TYR A 88 -15.73 5.46 -6.12
N MET A 89 -16.43 5.45 -4.99
CA MET A 89 -17.64 6.25 -4.85
C MET A 89 -17.19 7.69 -4.58
N SER A 90 -17.75 8.66 -5.30
CA SER A 90 -17.50 10.05 -4.97
C SER A 90 -18.14 10.37 -3.60
N GLU A 91 -17.64 11.38 -2.91
CA GLU A 91 -18.24 11.84 -1.65
C GLU A 91 -19.73 12.17 -1.83
N GLU A 92 -20.11 12.74 -2.99
CA GLU A 92 -21.50 13.00 -3.36
C GLU A 92 -22.33 11.72 -3.50
N ASP A 93 -21.75 10.65 -4.05
CA ASP A 93 -22.43 9.35 -4.18
C ASP A 93 -22.66 8.69 -2.82
N VAL A 94 -21.66 8.79 -1.93
CA VAL A 94 -21.75 8.28 -0.54
C VAL A 94 -22.77 9.09 0.27
N GLU A 95 -22.76 10.42 0.16
CA GLU A 95 -23.73 11.28 0.85
C GLU A 95 -25.16 10.96 0.40
N LYS A 96 -25.36 10.77 -0.92
CA LYS A 96 -26.66 10.42 -1.48
C LYS A 96 -27.18 9.06 -0.99
N GLU A 97 -26.31 8.06 -0.85
CA GLU A 97 -26.68 6.76 -0.31
C GLU A 97 -27.10 6.88 1.17
N LEU A 98 -26.34 7.61 1.97
CA LEU A 98 -26.63 7.84 3.39
C LEU A 98 -27.91 8.67 3.60
N GLU A 99 -28.19 9.64 2.73
CA GLU A 99 -29.46 10.38 2.73
C GLU A 99 -30.65 9.46 2.42
N ALA A 100 -30.51 8.54 1.46
CA ALA A 100 -31.55 7.59 1.12
C ALA A 100 -31.85 6.61 2.28
N GLU A 101 -30.81 6.10 2.95
CA GLU A 101 -30.95 5.25 4.14
C GLU A 101 -31.67 5.96 5.29
N GLU A 102 -31.37 7.25 5.52
CA GLU A 102 -32.04 8.04 6.54
C GLU A 102 -33.49 8.34 6.21
N GLU A 103 -33.81 8.60 4.94
CA GLU A 103 -35.19 8.73 4.50
C GLU A 103 -35.99 7.43 4.73
N GLU A 104 -35.40 6.28 4.40
CA GLU A 104 -36.02 4.97 4.64
C GLU A 104 -36.23 4.72 6.13
N HIS A 105 -35.23 4.99 6.97
CA HIS A 105 -35.34 4.87 8.42
C HIS A 105 -36.42 5.80 9.00
N CYS A 106 -36.56 7.02 8.47
CA CYS A 106 -37.65 7.92 8.85
C CYS A 106 -39.02 7.40 8.42
N ARG A 107 -39.14 6.81 7.23
CA ARG A 107 -40.38 6.19 6.73
C ARG A 107 -40.81 5.00 7.58
N ASP A 108 -39.86 4.22 8.09
CA ASP A 108 -40.12 3.06 8.95
C ASP A 108 -40.40 3.43 10.42
N GLY A 109 -40.49 4.73 10.72
CA GLY A 109 -40.83 5.25 12.06
C GLY A 109 -39.63 5.36 13.01
N GLY A 110 -38.42 5.34 12.47
CA GLY A 110 -37.20 5.56 13.21
C GLY A 110 -37.18 6.91 13.93
N ARG A 111 -36.63 6.93 15.15
CA ARG A 111 -36.52 8.16 15.95
C ARG A 111 -35.36 9.03 15.46
N VAL A 112 -35.69 10.24 15.03
CA VAL A 112 -34.72 11.31 14.79
C VAL A 112 -34.48 12.05 16.11
N TYR A 113 -33.26 11.94 16.67
CA TYR A 113 -32.91 12.57 17.95
C TYR A 113 -32.41 14.02 17.79
N HIS A 114 -31.88 14.36 16.63
CA HIS A 114 -31.22 15.64 16.35
C HIS A 114 -31.66 16.19 15.00
N GLU A 115 -31.64 17.51 14.85
CA GLU A 115 -31.98 18.19 13.58
C GLU A 115 -30.96 17.90 12.46
N THR A 116 -29.71 17.67 12.84
CA THR A 116 -28.63 17.25 11.92
C THR A 116 -28.46 15.74 11.97
N SER A 117 -28.35 15.15 10.78
CA SER A 117 -28.06 13.74 10.60
C SER A 117 -26.64 13.36 11.03
N ALA A 118 -26.45 12.09 11.38
CA ALA A 118 -25.14 11.61 11.85
C ALA A 118 -24.08 11.73 10.74
N HIS A 119 -24.43 11.40 9.49
CA HIS A 119 -23.51 11.51 8.37
C HIS A 119 -23.13 12.96 8.06
N LYS A 120 -24.09 13.91 8.08
CA LYS A 120 -23.79 15.34 7.88
C LYS A 120 -22.92 15.92 8.98
N PHE A 121 -23.08 15.45 10.22
CA PHE A 121 -22.20 15.85 11.32
C PHE A 121 -20.75 15.39 11.10
N VAL A 122 -20.57 14.15 10.64
CA VAL A 122 -19.23 13.61 10.32
C VAL A 122 -18.62 14.32 9.11
N ALA A 123 -19.38 14.53 8.03
CA ALA A 123 -18.93 15.26 6.85
C ALA A 123 -18.50 16.70 7.21
N LEU A 124 -19.29 17.38 8.06
CA LEU A 124 -18.91 18.69 8.58
C LEU A 124 -17.61 18.63 9.40
N GLY A 125 -17.44 17.61 10.25
CA GLY A 125 -16.22 17.40 11.03
C GLY A 125 -14.97 17.22 10.15
N LEU A 126 -15.08 16.42 9.09
CA LEU A 126 -13.99 16.21 8.12
C LEU A 126 -13.66 17.51 7.37
N SER A 127 -14.67 18.24 6.90
CA SER A 127 -14.45 19.52 6.20
C SER A 127 -13.76 20.57 7.07
N LEU A 128 -14.01 20.55 8.39
CA LEU A 128 -13.35 21.42 9.36
C LEU A 128 -11.89 21.00 9.60
N GLU A 129 -11.59 19.70 9.61
CA GLU A 129 -10.22 19.19 9.75
C GLU A 129 -9.36 19.55 8.53
N GLU A 130 -9.90 19.40 7.32
CA GLU A 130 -9.18 19.78 6.08
C GLU A 130 -8.90 21.28 5.98
N SER A 131 -9.71 22.10 6.68
CA SER A 131 -9.59 23.56 6.68
C SER A 131 -8.59 24.11 7.72
N GLN A 132 -7.95 23.25 8.53
CA GLN A 132 -6.98 23.63 9.58
C GLN A 132 -5.52 23.46 9.15
#